data_AF-A0ABD1G3K3-F1
#
_entry.id   AF-A0ABD1G3K3-F1
#
_cell.length_a   1.000
_cell.length_b   1.000
_cell.length_c   1.000
_cell.angle_alpha   90.00
_cell.angle_beta   90.00
_cell.angle_gamma   90.00
#
_symmetry.space_group_name_H-M   'P 1'
#
loop_
_entity.id
_entity.type
_entity.pdbx_description
1 polymer ?
#
loop_
_entity_poly.entity_id
_entity_poly.type
_entity_poly.pdbx_seq_one_letter_code
_entity_poly.pdbx_strand_id
1 'polypeptide(L)'
;MNTQASKTGKIHKKRLSQEQVRLLEASFDSGKKLEPERKFQLARDLGVPPRQIAIWHQNKRARWKSQSLELDHGAMQVRLDAALAEKRELEKEVGLLRAELRRAQDMLFGARGGGGGPPPVSSLSSCCDETGGGGGSSSLNEDVGCSANWPNVEELYACLMAKPVSEVVNERDYWV
;
A
#
# COMPACT_ATOMS: atom_id res chain seq x y z
N MET A 1 -8.00 59.92 18.11
CA MET A 1 -8.18 58.59 18.71
C MET A 1 -9.44 57.95 18.12
N ASN A 2 -9.25 56.88 17.36
CA ASN A 2 -10.11 55.70 17.09
C ASN A 2 -11.46 55.65 17.83
N THR A 3 -12.59 55.18 17.28
CA THR A 3 -12.78 53.92 16.54
C THR A 3 -14.19 53.90 15.92
N GLN A 4 -14.33 53.61 14.62
CA GLN A 4 -15.60 53.15 14.07
C GLN A 4 -15.68 51.63 14.28
N ALA A 5 -16.64 51.20 15.11
CA ALA A 5 -16.90 49.80 15.39
C ALA A 5 -17.53 49.12 14.17
N SER A 6 -16.76 48.29 13.49
CA SER A 6 -17.21 47.37 12.46
C SER A 6 -18.02 46.23 13.10
N LYS A 7 -19.34 46.24 12.88
CA LYS A 7 -20.24 45.12 13.21
C LYS A 7 -19.89 43.92 12.33
N THR A 8 -19.07 43.00 12.84
CA THR A 8 -18.88 41.69 12.23
C THR A 8 -20.12 40.84 12.51
N GLY A 9 -21.03 40.81 11.53
CA GLY A 9 -22.22 39.98 11.56
C GLY A 9 -21.86 38.52 11.78
N LYS A 10 -22.53 37.89 12.75
CA LYS A 10 -22.51 36.45 13.02
C LYS A 10 -22.63 35.70 11.68
N ILE A 11 -21.55 35.10 11.19
CA ILE A 11 -21.58 34.24 10.00
C ILE A 11 -22.39 33.01 10.40
N HIS A 12 -23.68 33.05 10.12
CA HIS A 12 -24.60 31.97 10.42
C HIS A 12 -24.12 30.73 9.67
N LYS A 13 -23.92 29.64 10.43
CA LYS A 13 -23.71 28.27 9.94
C LYS A 13 -24.95 27.77 9.20
N LYS A 14 -25.38 28.47 8.14
CA LYS A 14 -26.48 28.02 7.30
C LYS A 14 -25.97 26.85 6.48
N ARG A 15 -26.65 25.71 6.61
CA ARG A 15 -26.46 24.53 5.75
C ARG A 15 -26.72 24.95 4.30
N LEU A 16 -25.86 24.50 3.40
CA LEU A 16 -26.09 24.67 1.96
C LEU A 16 -27.34 23.87 1.58
N SER A 17 -28.18 24.42 0.72
CA SER A 17 -29.33 23.70 0.17
C SER A 17 -28.87 22.55 -0.71
N GLN A 18 -29.72 21.55 -0.90
CA GLN A 18 -29.41 20.41 -1.77
C GLN A 18 -29.07 20.85 -3.20
N GLU A 19 -29.75 21.88 -3.69
CA GLU A 19 -29.49 22.46 -5.01
C GLU A 19 -28.14 23.17 -5.08
N GLN A 20 -27.76 23.91 -4.03
CA GLN A 20 -26.43 24.51 -3.94
C GLN A 20 -25.33 23.46 -3.92
N VAL A 21 -25.54 22.35 -3.19
CA VAL A 21 -24.59 21.23 -3.17
C VAL A 21 -24.47 20.60 -4.56
N ARG A 22 -25.58 20.35 -5.25
CA ARG A 22 -25.59 19.78 -6.60
C ARG A 22 -24.76 20.60 -7.60
N LEU A 23 -24.90 21.93 -7.55
CA LEU A 23 -24.13 22.84 -8.42
C LEU A 23 -22.64 22.86 -8.05
N LEU A 24 -22.30 22.80 -6.75
CA LEU A 24 -20.92 22.69 -6.29
C LEU A 24 -20.27 21.37 -6.72
N GLU A 25 -21.03 20.26 -6.71
CA GLU A 25 -20.58 18.95 -7.19
C GLU A 25 -20.31 18.97 -8.69
N ALA A 26 -21.24 19.47 -9.50
CA ALA A 26 -21.04 19.61 -10.94
C ALA A 26 -19.80 20.47 -11.26
N SER A 27 -19.58 21.54 -10.50
CA SER A 27 -18.37 22.35 -10.64
C SER A 27 -17.10 21.58 -10.22
N PHE A 28 -17.16 20.78 -9.16
CA PHE A 28 -16.02 19.99 -8.68
C PHE A 28 -15.60 18.91 -9.67
N ASP A 29 -16.57 18.25 -10.29
CA ASP A 29 -16.31 17.18 -11.27
C ASP A 29 -15.65 17.73 -12.53
N SER A 30 -16.01 18.95 -12.94
CA SER A 30 -15.34 19.65 -14.06
C SER A 30 -13.92 20.14 -13.72
N GLY A 31 -13.55 20.22 -12.44
CA GLY A 31 -12.26 20.75 -11.99
C GLY A 31 -12.04 20.55 -10.50
N LYS A 32 -11.20 19.58 -10.14
CA LYS A 32 -10.91 19.21 -8.74
C LYS A 32 -10.22 20.33 -7.93
N LYS A 33 -9.62 21.31 -8.62
CA LYS A 33 -8.99 22.50 -8.03
C LYS A 33 -9.93 23.69 -8.13
N LEU A 34 -10.15 24.36 -6.99
CA LEU A 34 -10.95 25.57 -6.91
C LEU A 34 -10.08 26.77 -7.26
N GLU A 35 -10.20 27.28 -8.48
CA GLU A 35 -9.52 28.50 -8.89
C GLU A 35 -10.13 29.73 -8.20
N PRO A 36 -9.32 30.74 -7.80
CA PRO A 36 -9.81 31.91 -7.07
C PRO A 36 -10.94 32.65 -7.78
N GLU A 37 -10.83 32.82 -9.09
CA GLU A 37 -11.84 33.48 -9.94
C GLU A 37 -13.17 32.70 -9.94
N ARG A 38 -13.06 31.38 -10.15
CA ARG A 38 -14.23 30.49 -10.17
C ARG A 38 -14.94 30.41 -8.83
N LYS A 39 -14.21 30.53 -7.71
CA LYS A 39 -14.78 30.63 -6.36
C LYS A 39 -15.68 31.85 -6.20
N PHE A 40 -15.24 33.02 -6.69
CA PHE A 40 -16.04 34.24 -6.60
C PHE A 40 -17.27 34.18 -7.51
N GLN A 41 -17.13 33.59 -8.69
CA GLN A 41 -18.25 33.34 -9.59
C GLN A 41 -19.31 32.43 -8.94
N LEU A 42 -18.89 31.28 -8.40
CA LEU A 42 -19.78 30.37 -7.67
C LEU A 42 -20.42 31.02 -6.44
N ALA A 43 -19.69 31.89 -5.72
CA ALA A 43 -20.23 32.62 -4.58
C ALA A 43 -21.39 33.52 -4.98
N ARG A 44 -21.24 34.21 -6.12
CA ARG A 44 -22.24 35.10 -6.67
C ARG A 44 -23.46 34.33 -7.17
N ASP A 45 -23.24 33.26 -7.92
CA ASP A 45 -24.32 32.49 -8.55
C ASP A 45 -25.14 31.69 -7.54
N LEU A 46 -24.50 31.18 -6.48
CA LEU A 46 -25.17 30.41 -5.43
C LEU A 46 -25.68 31.26 -4.27
N GLY A 47 -25.30 32.55 -4.21
CA GLY A 47 -25.56 33.42 -3.06
C GLY A 47 -24.88 32.95 -1.77
N VAL A 48 -23.75 32.24 -1.89
CA VAL A 48 -23.03 31.61 -0.77
C VAL A 48 -21.73 32.37 -0.50
N PRO A 49 -21.37 32.63 0.77
CA PRO A 49 -20.08 33.25 1.10
C PRO A 49 -18.89 32.48 0.50
N PRO A 50 -17.89 33.15 -0.12
CA PRO A 50 -16.72 32.50 -0.72
C PRO A 50 -15.97 31.56 0.25
N ARG A 51 -16.00 31.87 1.55
CA ARG A 51 -15.43 31.02 2.61
C ARG A 51 -16.11 29.66 2.72
N GLN A 52 -17.45 29.61 2.62
CA GLN A 52 -18.18 28.34 2.68
C GLN A 52 -17.87 27.47 1.45
N ILE A 53 -17.73 28.07 0.27
CA ILE A 53 -17.31 27.34 -0.95
C ILE A 53 -15.91 26.77 -0.80
N ALA A 54 -14.97 27.54 -0.23
CA ALA A 54 -13.61 27.07 0.02
C ALA A 54 -13.59 25.86 0.98
N ILE A 55 -14.32 25.94 2.09
CA ILE A 55 -14.45 24.84 3.07
C ILE A 55 -15.11 23.62 2.41
N TRP A 56 -16.19 23.83 1.65
CA TRP A 56 -16.88 22.76 0.94
C TRP A 56 -15.93 22.03 -0.02
N HIS A 57 -15.14 22.75 -0.82
CA HIS A 57 -14.16 22.15 -1.73
C HIS A 57 -13.03 21.41 -0.98
N GLN A 58 -12.57 21.93 0.16
CA GLN A 58 -11.60 21.25 1.01
C GLN A 58 -12.16 19.92 1.52
N ASN A 59 -13.38 19.93 2.06
CA ASN A 59 -14.05 18.74 2.56
C ASN A 59 -14.32 17.72 1.45
N LYS A 60 -14.81 18.17 0.29
CA LYS A 60 -15.04 17.30 -0.88
C LYS A 60 -13.73 16.65 -1.36
N ARG A 61 -12.62 17.40 -1.40
CA ARG A 61 -11.29 16.82 -1.71
C ARG A 61 -10.83 15.81 -0.67
N ALA A 62 -11.01 16.09 0.62
CA ALA A 62 -10.63 15.17 1.68
C ALA A 62 -11.41 13.86 1.58
N ARG A 63 -12.73 13.92 1.37
CA ARG A 63 -13.60 12.76 1.16
C ARG A 63 -13.21 11.99 -0.11
N TRP A 64 -13.01 12.68 -1.21
CA TRP A 64 -12.57 12.06 -2.47
C TRP A 64 -11.23 11.34 -2.31
N LYS A 65 -10.27 11.93 -1.57
CA LYS A 65 -8.99 11.29 -1.28
C LYS A 65 -9.17 10.04 -0.41
N SER A 66 -10.01 10.09 0.62
CA SER A 66 -10.33 8.91 1.44
C SER A 66 -10.93 7.80 0.59
N GLN A 67 -11.95 8.12 -0.19
CA GLN A 67 -12.63 7.15 -1.05
C GLN A 67 -11.69 6.54 -2.09
N SER A 68 -10.81 7.36 -2.70
CA SER A 68 -9.78 6.85 -3.62
C SER A 68 -8.85 5.86 -2.92
N LEU A 69 -8.37 6.19 -1.71
CA LEU A 69 -7.48 5.32 -0.95
C LEU A 69 -8.16 4.01 -0.53
N GLU A 70 -9.44 4.07 -0.14
CA GLU A 70 -10.23 2.88 0.20
C GLU A 70 -10.39 1.95 -1.01
N LEU A 71 -10.67 2.51 -2.19
CA LEU A 71 -10.73 1.73 -3.43
C LEU A 71 -9.38 1.11 -3.80
N ASP A 72 -8.30 1.90 -3.73
CA ASP A 72 -6.95 1.43 -4.02
C ASP A 72 -6.53 0.30 -3.05
N HIS A 73 -6.84 0.47 -1.76
CA HIS A 73 -6.61 -0.56 -0.75
C HIS A 73 -7.39 -1.84 -1.06
N GLY A 74 -8.68 -1.73 -1.39
CA GLY A 74 -9.50 -2.88 -1.78
C GLY A 74 -8.93 -3.61 -3.00
N ALA A 75 -8.49 -2.87 -4.03
CA ALA A 75 -7.85 -3.46 -5.20
C ALA A 75 -6.53 -4.17 -4.86
N MET A 76 -5.71 -3.60 -3.97
CA MET A 76 -4.49 -4.25 -3.50
C MET A 76 -4.79 -5.53 -2.71
N GLN A 77 -5.81 -5.51 -1.84
CA GLN A 77 -6.23 -6.68 -1.06
C GLN A 77 -6.65 -7.85 -1.97
N VAL A 78 -7.47 -7.59 -2.99
CA VAL A 78 -7.90 -8.62 -3.96
C VAL A 78 -6.70 -9.26 -4.67
N ARG A 79 -5.70 -8.45 -5.05
CA ARG A 79 -4.47 -8.94 -5.70
C ARG A 79 -3.63 -9.79 -4.75
N LEU A 80 -3.53 -9.39 -3.48
CA LEU A 80 -2.84 -10.15 -2.45
C LEU A 80 -3.51 -11.51 -2.25
N ASP A 81 -4.83 -11.54 -2.11
CA ASP A 81 -5.58 -12.76 -1.89
C ASP A 81 -5.45 -13.73 -3.08
N ALA A 82 -5.48 -13.21 -4.31
CA ALA A 82 -5.24 -14.01 -5.51
C ALA A 82 -3.83 -14.62 -5.53
N ALA A 83 -2.80 -13.83 -5.23
CA ALA A 83 -1.41 -14.30 -5.18
C ALA A 83 -1.20 -15.35 -4.07
N LEU A 84 -1.85 -15.17 -2.91
CA LEU A 84 -1.81 -16.16 -1.83
C LEU A 84 -2.51 -17.47 -2.21
N ALA A 85 -3.61 -17.41 -2.96
CA ALA A 85 -4.29 -18.59 -3.48
C ALA A 85 -3.40 -19.36 -4.47
N GLU A 86 -2.79 -18.65 -5.42
CA GLU A 86 -1.86 -19.23 -6.39
C GLU A 86 -0.64 -19.87 -5.69
N LYS A 87 -0.04 -19.16 -4.73
CA LYS A 87 1.07 -19.71 -3.93
C LYS A 87 0.69 -21.02 -3.25
N ARG A 88 -0.49 -21.08 -2.61
CA ARG A 88 -0.96 -22.31 -1.94
C ARG A 88 -1.12 -23.46 -2.93
N GLU A 89 -1.57 -23.19 -4.15
CA GLU A 89 -1.70 -24.23 -5.17
C GLU A 89 -0.34 -24.74 -5.64
N LEU A 90 0.59 -23.82 -5.93
CA LEU A 90 1.97 -24.17 -6.28
C LEU A 90 2.66 -24.97 -5.16
N GLU A 91 2.44 -24.63 -3.90
CA GLU A 91 2.97 -25.39 -2.76
C GLU A 91 2.45 -26.83 -2.72
N LYS A 92 1.17 -27.06 -3.06
CA LYS A 92 0.60 -28.42 -3.19
C LYS A 92 1.24 -29.16 -4.36
N GLU A 93 1.33 -28.54 -5.53
CA GLU A 93 1.94 -29.14 -6.72
C GLU A 93 3.39 -29.54 -6.46
N VAL A 94 4.18 -28.65 -5.84
CA VAL A 94 5.55 -28.94 -5.42
C VAL A 94 5.59 -30.11 -4.43
N GLY A 95 4.66 -30.17 -3.49
CA GLY A 95 4.53 -31.29 -2.55
C GLY A 95 4.28 -32.63 -3.27
N LEU A 96 3.36 -32.65 -4.24
CA LEU A 96 3.03 -33.82 -5.05
C LEU A 96 4.23 -34.26 -5.90
N LEU A 97 4.86 -33.33 -6.62
CA LEU A 97 6.03 -33.61 -7.45
C LEU A 97 7.20 -34.15 -6.62
N ARG A 98 7.43 -33.60 -5.43
CA ARG A 98 8.46 -34.12 -4.50
C ARG A 98 8.12 -35.53 -4.01
N ALA A 99 6.85 -35.84 -3.77
CA ALA A 99 6.43 -37.19 -3.38
C ALA A 99 6.63 -38.18 -4.53
N GLU A 100 6.28 -37.80 -5.76
CA GLU A 100 6.46 -38.64 -6.95
C GLU A 100 7.95 -38.88 -7.25
N LEU A 101 8.78 -37.85 -7.14
CA LEU A 101 10.23 -37.98 -7.28
C LEU A 101 10.81 -38.98 -6.27
N ARG A 102 10.37 -38.93 -5.01
CA ARG A 102 10.78 -39.91 -3.99
C ARG A 102 10.37 -41.34 -4.37
N ARG A 103 9.12 -41.55 -4.81
CA ARG A 103 8.66 -42.88 -5.27
C ARG A 103 9.49 -43.40 -6.44
N ALA A 104 9.78 -42.54 -7.42
CA ALA A 104 10.60 -42.89 -8.56
C ALA A 104 12.03 -43.28 -8.15
N GLN A 105 12.63 -42.53 -7.22
CA GLN A 105 13.92 -42.86 -6.62
C GLN A 105 13.87 -44.20 -5.88
N ASP A 106 12.86 -44.42 -5.03
CA ASP A 106 12.68 -45.67 -4.27
C ASP A 106 12.53 -46.88 -5.21
N MET A 107 11.81 -46.74 -6.33
CA MET A 107 11.72 -47.81 -7.35
C MET A 107 13.08 -48.10 -8.01
N LEU A 108 13.85 -47.07 -8.34
CA LEU A 108 15.17 -47.19 -8.96
C LEU A 108 16.22 -47.82 -8.03
N PHE A 109 16.19 -47.47 -6.74
CA PHE A 109 17.13 -47.98 -5.73
C PHE A 109 16.66 -49.29 -5.08
N GLY A 110 15.35 -49.49 -4.91
CA GLY A 110 14.74 -50.72 -4.36
C GLY A 110 14.89 -51.92 -5.31
N ALA A 111 14.91 -51.70 -6.63
CA ALA A 111 15.20 -52.74 -7.61
C ALA A 111 16.66 -53.27 -7.57
N ARG A 112 17.57 -52.60 -6.83
CA ARG A 112 18.95 -53.07 -6.59
C ARG A 112 19.10 -53.88 -5.29
N GLY A 113 18.03 -54.10 -4.53
CA GLY A 113 18.07 -54.72 -3.19
C GLY A 113 17.79 -56.23 -3.13
N GLY A 114 17.81 -56.95 -4.25
CA GLY A 114 17.50 -58.39 -4.32
C GLY A 114 18.63 -59.23 -4.92
N GLY A 115 19.86 -59.09 -4.42
CA GLY A 115 20.98 -59.93 -4.85
C GLY A 115 22.31 -59.40 -4.34
N GLY A 116 22.94 -60.13 -3.42
CA GLY A 116 24.13 -59.70 -2.70
C GLY A 116 25.31 -59.31 -3.61
N GLY A 117 25.90 -58.15 -3.31
CA GLY A 117 27.20 -57.73 -3.82
C GLY A 117 27.66 -56.47 -3.08
N PRO A 118 28.90 -56.40 -2.58
CA PRO A 118 29.40 -55.22 -1.87
C PRO A 118 29.58 -54.03 -2.83
N PRO A 119 29.47 -52.78 -2.35
CA PRO A 119 29.64 -51.60 -3.21
C PRO A 119 31.11 -51.46 -3.66
N PRO A 120 31.38 -50.94 -4.87
CA PRO A 120 32.74 -50.60 -5.26
C PRO A 120 33.21 -49.40 -4.44
N VAL A 121 34.35 -49.57 -3.78
CA VAL A 121 35.12 -48.48 -3.17
C VAL A 121 35.59 -47.52 -4.26
N SER A 122 35.06 -46.31 -4.27
CA SER A 122 35.64 -45.20 -5.03
C SER A 122 36.27 -44.24 -4.05
N SER A 123 37.58 -44.41 -3.91
CA SER A 123 38.52 -43.60 -3.16
C SER A 123 38.37 -42.11 -3.49
N LEU A 124 38.11 -41.29 -2.48
CA LEU A 124 38.45 -39.87 -2.53
C LEU A 124 39.58 -39.64 -1.52
N SER A 125 40.77 -39.74 -2.10
CA SER A 125 42.06 -39.43 -1.50
C SER A 125 42.05 -38.01 -0.93
N SER A 126 42.46 -37.91 0.33
CA SER A 126 42.86 -36.67 0.98
C SER A 126 44.12 -36.13 0.30
N CYS A 127 44.14 -34.86 -0.07
CA CYS A 127 45.38 -34.10 -0.17
C CYS A 127 45.15 -32.68 0.37
N CYS A 128 45.67 -32.47 1.56
CA CYS A 128 46.03 -31.17 2.08
C CYS A 128 47.39 -30.83 1.47
N ASP A 129 47.58 -29.64 0.90
CA ASP A 129 48.86 -28.93 0.98
C ASP A 129 48.70 -27.42 0.70
N GLU A 130 49.64 -26.68 1.25
CA GLU A 130 49.64 -25.25 1.54
C GLU A 130 50.21 -24.36 0.42
N THR A 131 49.92 -23.06 0.57
CA THR A 131 50.69 -21.87 0.20
C THR A 131 51.21 -21.67 -1.24
N GLY A 132 50.70 -20.58 -1.85
CA GLY A 132 51.32 -19.93 -3.00
C GLY A 132 50.66 -18.59 -3.29
N GLY A 133 51.19 -17.51 -2.71
CA GLY A 133 50.73 -16.14 -2.96
C GLY A 133 51.19 -15.58 -4.31
N GLY A 134 50.49 -14.55 -4.79
CA GLY A 134 51.04 -13.62 -5.78
C GLY A 134 50.07 -13.05 -6.81
N GLY A 135 49.46 -11.91 -6.48
CA GLY A 135 49.40 -10.72 -7.36
C GLY A 135 48.34 -10.65 -8.48
N GLY A 136 47.62 -9.52 -8.53
CA GLY A 136 47.16 -8.94 -9.80
C GLY A 136 45.75 -8.36 -9.86
N SER A 137 45.59 -7.13 -9.36
CA SER A 137 44.64 -6.06 -9.73
C SER A 137 43.52 -6.34 -10.76
N SER A 138 42.26 -6.01 -10.45
CA SER A 138 41.66 -4.72 -10.83
C SER A 138 40.14 -4.66 -10.61
N SER A 139 39.72 -3.48 -10.12
CA SER A 139 38.48 -2.76 -10.46
C SER A 139 37.10 -3.34 -10.12
N LEU A 140 36.48 -2.60 -9.19
CA LEU A 140 35.09 -2.11 -9.21
C LEU A 140 34.00 -3.18 -9.09
N ASN A 141 33.33 -3.23 -7.93
CA ASN A 141 32.02 -2.62 -7.69
C ASN A 141 31.61 -2.90 -6.23
N GLU A 142 31.03 -1.91 -5.57
CA GLU A 142 30.69 -1.92 -4.15
C GLU A 142 29.50 -2.83 -3.84
N ASP A 143 29.74 -3.94 -3.14
CA ASP A 143 28.70 -4.78 -2.56
C ASP A 143 28.20 -4.18 -1.23
N VAL A 144 27.02 -3.54 -1.34
CA VAL A 144 25.91 -3.46 -0.38
C VAL A 144 26.26 -3.79 1.08
N GLY A 145 26.81 -2.79 1.76
CA GLY A 145 26.78 -2.67 3.21
C GLY A 145 25.92 -1.47 3.60
N CYS A 146 24.62 -1.67 3.81
CA CYS A 146 23.80 -0.71 4.55
C CYS A 146 23.02 -1.46 5.62
N SER A 147 23.71 -1.71 6.73
CA SER A 147 23.10 -1.76 8.05
C SER A 147 22.46 -0.39 8.31
N ALA A 148 21.19 -0.26 7.97
CA ALA A 148 20.32 0.77 8.51
C ALA A 148 19.14 0.02 9.11
N ASN A 149 19.05 0.05 10.44
CA ASN A 149 17.89 -0.40 11.20
C ASN A 149 16.64 0.24 10.58
N TRP A 150 15.93 -0.52 9.75
CA TRP A 150 14.60 -0.14 9.32
C TRP A 150 13.69 -0.32 10.55
N PRO A 151 13.04 0.74 11.04
CA PRO A 151 12.14 0.60 12.18
C PRO A 151 11.07 -0.44 11.83
N ASN A 152 10.76 -1.28 12.82
CA ASN A 152 9.90 -2.44 12.69
C ASN A 152 8.62 -2.06 11.93
N VAL A 153 8.35 -2.76 10.82
CA VAL A 153 7.17 -2.51 9.96
C VAL A 153 5.87 -2.61 10.77
N GLU A 154 5.88 -3.42 11.84
CA GLU A 154 4.77 -3.49 12.79
C GLU A 154 4.56 -2.23 13.62
N GLU A 155 5.62 -1.48 13.95
CA GLU A 155 5.54 -0.26 14.75
C GLU A 155 5.00 0.91 13.92
N LEU A 156 5.35 0.94 12.62
CA LEU A 156 4.74 1.85 11.64
C LEU A 156 3.27 1.49 11.36
N TYR A 157 2.94 0.20 11.31
CA TYR A 157 1.56 -0.27 11.19
C TYR A 157 0.75 0.05 12.45
N ALA A 158 1.30 -0.12 13.65
CA ALA A 158 0.68 0.24 14.91
C ALA A 158 0.43 1.75 15.01
N CYS A 159 1.35 2.60 14.55
CA CYS A 159 1.14 4.06 14.52
C CYS A 159 0.09 4.49 13.48
N LEU A 160 -0.05 3.76 12.37
CA LEU A 160 -1.02 4.02 11.32
C LEU A 160 -2.44 3.53 11.70
N MET A 161 -2.51 2.43 12.44
CA MET A 161 -3.75 1.78 12.92
C MET A 161 -4.20 2.26 14.31
N ALA A 162 -3.37 2.98 15.07
CA ALA A 162 -3.73 3.59 16.36
C ALA A 162 -4.64 4.83 16.24
N LYS A 163 -5.08 5.19 15.03
CA LYS A 163 -6.21 6.09 14.86
C LYS A 163 -7.48 5.25 14.91
N PRO A 164 -8.43 5.54 15.81
CA PRO A 164 -9.63 4.73 15.94
C PRO A 164 -10.36 4.67 14.60
N VAL A 165 -10.35 3.49 14.00
CA VAL A 165 -11.27 3.12 12.93
C VAL A 165 -12.65 3.03 13.57
N SER A 166 -13.62 3.69 12.95
CA SER A 166 -15.04 3.76 13.31
C SER A 166 -15.41 4.61 14.53
N GLU A 167 -15.30 5.93 14.41
CA GLU A 167 -16.57 6.66 14.42
C GLU A 167 -17.16 6.46 13.02
N VAL A 168 -18.23 5.67 12.93
CA VAL A 168 -19.11 5.66 11.77
C VAL A 168 -19.65 7.07 11.69
N VAL A 169 -18.96 7.93 10.93
CA VAL A 169 -19.46 9.27 10.78
C VAL A 169 -20.58 9.21 9.78
N ASN A 170 -21.76 9.03 10.36
CA ASN A 170 -23.05 9.27 9.78
C ASN A 170 -22.96 10.42 8.77
N GLU A 171 -23.17 10.12 7.49
CA GLU A 171 -23.02 11.03 6.34
C GLU A 171 -23.90 12.29 6.43
N ARG A 172 -24.72 12.40 7.47
CA ARG A 172 -25.66 13.49 7.75
C ARG A 172 -25.15 14.52 8.76
N ASP A 173 -24.09 14.23 9.51
CA ASP A 173 -23.69 15.04 10.68
C ASP A 173 -22.56 16.05 10.40
N TYR A 174 -21.92 16.00 9.22
CA TYR A 174 -20.86 16.94 8.84
C TYR A 174 -21.35 18.23 8.15
N TRP A 175 -22.59 18.64 8.40
CA TRP A 175 -23.07 19.98 8.06
C TRP A 175 -23.69 20.65 9.30
N VAL A 176 -22.84 20.93 10.30
CA VAL A 176 -23.05 21.86 11.44
C VAL A 176 -21.81 22.73 11.64
#